data_AF-A0AAJ1U073-F1
#
_entry.id   AF-A0AAJ1U073-F1
#
_cell.length_a   1.000
_cell.length_b   1.000
_cell.length_c   1.000
_cell.angle_alpha   90.00
_cell.angle_beta   90.00
_cell.angle_gamma   90.00
#
_symmetry.space_group_name_H-M   'P 1'
#
loop_
_entity.id
_entity.type
_entity.pdbx_description
1 polymer ?
#
loop_
_entity_poly.entity_id
_entity_poly.type
_entity_poly.pdbx_seq_one_letter_code
_entity_poly.pdbx_strand_id
1 'polypeptide(L)'
;MNGLMMGERCRSSFARHETFHPRFGWLKKAYDEANRPGGGTFASADAPVRLGVGKNMVNAIRYWGLAFKVLQEAPNPERPRVPLIVPSSFGRALLDDEGWDPYLERPESLWLLHWQLLRRTSQAPTWWVAFNAMSQVAFTESELQARVSDLASAAEWSAVVPASIKKDVDCLVRTYTVRGQGRQTLDDVLDCPFRELGLLERAGHEDSKWRVAYGAKPTLSSHVVLFASLDYVTQHAPESRAIGVARLATDPGGPGRSFGLREVDLYAALSEATRGRNDLVLTEAGGLRQLALATDDVANTAERVAAQIYDGRLNRLSA
;
A
#
# COMPACT_ATOMS: atom_id res chain seq x y z
N MET A 1 11.34 15.29 -10.72
CA MET A 1 11.58 14.10 -9.88
C MET A 1 12.46 13.14 -10.66
N ASN A 2 13.66 12.86 -10.15
CA ASN A 2 14.72 12.16 -10.87
C ASN A 2 14.55 10.63 -10.73
N GLY A 3 14.90 9.86 -11.77
CA GLY A 3 14.78 8.39 -11.80
C GLY A 3 15.48 7.66 -10.66
N LEU A 4 16.55 8.25 -10.11
CA LEU A 4 17.25 7.78 -8.90
C LEU A 4 16.27 7.53 -7.74
N MET A 5 15.26 8.39 -7.57
CA MET A 5 14.28 8.22 -6.51
C MET A 5 13.45 6.95 -6.69
N MET A 6 13.09 6.56 -7.92
CA MET A 6 12.34 5.33 -8.13
C MET A 6 13.21 4.09 -7.84
N GLY A 7 14.48 4.11 -8.26
CA GLY A 7 15.45 3.04 -7.99
C GLY A 7 15.70 2.82 -6.49
N GLU A 8 15.72 3.89 -5.70
CA GLU A 8 15.88 3.81 -4.24
C GLU A 8 14.63 3.32 -3.51
N ARG A 9 13.44 3.57 -4.08
CA ARG A 9 12.14 3.34 -3.43
C ARG A 9 11.49 2.02 -3.83
N CYS A 10 11.78 1.52 -5.03
CA CYS A 10 11.09 0.38 -5.62
C CYS A 10 12.08 -0.69 -6.10
N ARG A 11 11.62 -1.95 -6.14
CA ARG A 11 12.29 -3.03 -6.88
C ARG A 11 11.83 -2.99 -8.34
N SER A 12 12.72 -3.39 -9.25
CA SER A 12 12.35 -3.61 -10.66
C SER A 12 11.44 -4.84 -10.77
N SER A 13 10.13 -4.61 -10.71
CA SER A 13 9.09 -5.64 -10.70
C SER A 13 7.88 -5.16 -11.49
N PHE A 14 7.59 -5.81 -12.61
CA PHE A 14 6.51 -5.46 -13.52
C PHE A 14 5.79 -6.72 -13.99
N ALA A 15 4.48 -6.62 -14.19
CA ALA A 15 3.56 -7.65 -14.68
C ALA A 15 3.61 -9.00 -13.92
N ARG A 16 4.04 -8.99 -12.66
CA ARG A 16 4.12 -10.19 -11.79
C ARG A 16 2.77 -10.66 -11.26
N HIS A 17 1.76 -9.81 -11.32
CA HIS A 17 0.37 -10.12 -10.96
C HIS A 17 -0.42 -10.86 -12.05
N GLU A 18 0.21 -11.23 -13.18
CA GLU A 18 -0.45 -11.95 -14.29
C GLU A 18 -1.77 -11.31 -14.75
N THR A 19 -1.81 -9.98 -14.81
CA THR A 19 -2.99 -9.13 -15.13
C THR A 19 -4.19 -9.22 -14.17
N PHE A 20 -4.05 -9.92 -13.03
CA PHE A 20 -5.06 -9.94 -11.98
C PHE A 20 -4.85 -8.81 -10.96
N HIS A 21 -5.86 -7.97 -10.79
CA HIS A 21 -5.93 -7.05 -9.66
C HIS A 21 -6.21 -7.83 -8.35
N PRO A 22 -5.94 -7.25 -7.17
CA PRO A 22 -6.23 -7.88 -5.89
C PRO A 22 -7.73 -8.18 -5.76
N ARG A 23 -8.06 -9.31 -5.15
CA ARG A 23 -9.44 -9.75 -4.97
C ARG A 23 -9.76 -10.03 -3.51
N PHE A 24 -11.04 -9.98 -3.15
CA PHE A 24 -11.49 -10.32 -1.81
C PHE A 24 -11.01 -11.74 -1.43
N GLY A 25 -10.54 -11.90 -0.19
CA GLY A 25 -10.01 -13.16 0.34
C GLY A 25 -8.64 -13.61 -0.21
N TRP A 26 -8.09 -12.99 -1.26
CA TRP A 26 -6.79 -13.41 -1.82
C TRP A 26 -5.63 -13.22 -0.83
N LEU A 27 -5.62 -12.13 -0.07
CA LEU A 27 -4.56 -11.88 0.90
C LEU A 27 -4.62 -12.85 2.08
N LYS A 28 -5.83 -13.18 2.57
CA LYS A 28 -6.03 -14.22 3.58
C LYS A 28 -5.59 -15.59 3.06
N LYS A 29 -5.99 -15.98 1.85
CA LYS A 29 -5.50 -17.20 1.19
C LYS A 29 -3.97 -17.22 1.06
N ALA A 30 -3.36 -16.09 0.72
CA ALA A 30 -1.91 -15.96 0.63
C ALA A 30 -1.24 -16.19 1.99
N TYR A 31 -1.78 -15.57 3.04
CA TYR A 31 -1.32 -15.73 4.42
C TYR A 31 -1.44 -17.19 4.88
N ASP A 32 -2.62 -17.79 4.76
CA ASP A 32 -2.90 -19.15 5.23
C ASP A 32 -2.01 -20.18 4.53
N GLU A 33 -1.83 -20.04 3.21
CA GLU A 33 -0.94 -20.90 2.44
C GLU A 33 0.51 -20.74 2.91
N ALA A 34 0.98 -19.51 3.12
CA ALA A 34 2.33 -19.22 3.60
C ALA A 34 2.58 -19.70 5.04
N ASN A 35 1.55 -19.70 5.89
CA ASN A 35 1.63 -20.07 7.30
C ASN A 35 1.64 -21.60 7.54
N ARG A 36 1.47 -22.41 6.49
CA ARG A 36 1.55 -23.88 6.59
C ARG A 36 2.93 -24.33 7.09
N PRO A 37 3.01 -25.45 7.83
CA PRO A 37 4.29 -26.04 8.25
C PRO A 37 5.25 -26.23 7.07
N GLY A 38 6.51 -25.78 7.24
CA GLY A 38 7.53 -25.83 6.19
C GLY A 38 7.58 -24.61 5.27
N GLY A 39 6.67 -23.63 5.44
CA GLY A 39 6.54 -22.45 4.58
C GLY A 39 5.74 -22.76 3.31
N GLY A 40 4.72 -21.94 3.03
CA GLY A 40 3.82 -22.16 1.90
C GLY A 40 4.55 -22.28 0.56
N THR A 41 4.23 -23.33 -0.19
CA THR A 41 4.83 -23.57 -1.51
C THR A 41 3.87 -23.21 -2.62
N PHE A 42 3.85 -21.92 -2.98
CA PHE A 42 3.10 -21.40 -4.14
C PHE A 42 3.55 -22.02 -5.49
N ALA A 43 4.69 -22.71 -5.52
CA ALA A 43 5.21 -23.37 -6.71
C ALA A 43 4.82 -24.86 -6.81
N SER A 44 4.14 -25.44 -5.81
CA SER A 44 3.81 -26.87 -5.82
C SER A 44 2.68 -27.15 -6.81
N ALA A 45 2.65 -28.38 -7.36
CA ALA A 45 1.65 -28.77 -8.35
C ALA A 45 0.21 -28.75 -7.81
N ASP A 46 0.04 -28.92 -6.51
CA ASP A 46 -1.23 -28.93 -5.79
C ASP A 46 -1.62 -27.56 -5.20
N ALA A 47 -0.78 -26.52 -5.32
CA ALA A 47 -1.11 -25.16 -4.89
C ALA A 47 -2.43 -24.62 -5.50
N PRO A 48 -2.74 -24.84 -6.80
CA PRO A 48 -4.03 -24.45 -7.38
C PRO A 48 -5.23 -25.08 -6.67
N VAL A 49 -5.12 -26.36 -6.31
CA VAL A 49 -6.17 -27.11 -5.61
C VAL A 49 -6.34 -26.58 -4.18
N ARG A 50 -5.24 -26.41 -3.44
CA ARG A 50 -5.27 -25.90 -2.06
C ARG A 50 -5.86 -24.50 -1.95
N LEU A 51 -5.50 -23.61 -2.88
CA LEU A 51 -5.99 -22.23 -2.91
C LEU A 51 -7.37 -22.11 -3.58
N GLY A 52 -7.84 -23.17 -4.25
CA GLY A 52 -9.08 -23.18 -5.01
C GLY A 52 -9.09 -22.16 -6.15
N VAL A 53 -7.98 -22.02 -6.88
CA VAL A 53 -7.82 -21.06 -7.98
C VAL A 53 -6.99 -21.65 -9.13
N GLY A 54 -7.00 -20.98 -10.29
CA GLY A 54 -6.15 -21.38 -11.42
C GLY A 54 -4.66 -21.12 -11.18
N LYS A 55 -3.78 -21.82 -11.90
CA LYS A 55 -2.30 -21.72 -11.77
C LYS A 55 -1.77 -20.28 -11.82
N ASN A 56 -2.26 -19.47 -12.77
CA ASN A 56 -1.83 -18.08 -12.93
C ASN A 56 -2.29 -17.19 -11.76
N MET A 57 -3.43 -17.51 -11.16
CA MET A 57 -3.93 -16.81 -9.97
C MET A 57 -3.08 -17.14 -8.75
N VAL A 58 -2.51 -18.34 -8.63
CA VAL A 58 -1.57 -18.67 -7.54
C VAL A 58 -0.36 -17.72 -7.55
N ASN A 59 0.22 -17.47 -8.73
CA ASN A 59 1.32 -16.53 -8.87
C ASN A 59 0.90 -15.10 -8.55
N ALA A 60 -0.30 -14.68 -8.96
CA ALA A 60 -0.84 -13.37 -8.62
C ALA A 60 -1.10 -13.20 -7.11
N ILE A 61 -1.66 -14.22 -6.45
CA ILE A 61 -1.86 -14.26 -4.99
C ILE A 61 -0.53 -14.13 -4.26
N ARG A 62 0.49 -14.90 -4.67
CA ARG A 62 1.84 -14.79 -4.11
C ARG A 62 2.40 -13.39 -4.29
N TYR A 63 2.29 -12.83 -5.50
CA TYR A 63 2.78 -11.48 -5.80
C TYR A 63 2.10 -10.45 -4.91
N TRP A 64 0.77 -10.46 -4.82
CA TRP A 64 0.04 -9.49 -4.00
C TRP A 64 0.38 -9.64 -2.51
N GLY A 65 0.51 -10.87 -2.00
CA GLY A 65 0.94 -11.10 -0.63
C GLY A 65 2.31 -10.46 -0.33
N LEU A 66 3.26 -10.56 -1.25
CA LEU A 66 4.58 -9.93 -1.14
C LEU A 66 4.55 -8.42 -1.36
N ALA A 67 3.77 -7.93 -2.33
CA ALA A 67 3.68 -6.52 -2.68
C ALA A 67 3.02 -5.70 -1.56
N PHE A 68 1.97 -6.23 -0.95
CA PHE A 68 1.31 -5.67 0.24
C PHE A 68 2.05 -5.96 1.55
N LYS A 69 3.20 -6.66 1.49
CA LYS A 69 4.06 -6.97 2.64
C LYS A 69 3.35 -7.77 3.75
N VAL A 70 2.28 -8.49 3.43
CA VAL A 70 1.70 -9.49 4.35
C VAL A 70 2.52 -10.79 4.33
N LEU A 71 3.26 -11.03 3.25
CA LEU A 71 4.26 -12.07 3.13
C LEU A 71 5.66 -11.47 3.05
N GLN A 72 6.66 -12.27 3.39
CA GLN A 72 8.07 -11.97 3.21
C GLN A 72 8.86 -13.20 2.79
N GLU A 73 10.05 -12.96 2.23
CA GLU A 73 11.02 -14.01 1.95
C GLU A 73 11.82 -14.34 3.21
N ALA A 74 12.04 -15.64 3.46
CA ALA A 74 12.89 -16.14 4.53
C ALA A 74 13.96 -17.10 3.96
N PRO A 75 15.12 -17.23 4.61
CA PRO A 75 16.12 -18.22 4.23
C PRO A 75 15.53 -19.63 4.19
N ASN A 76 15.93 -20.41 3.19
CA ASN A 76 15.51 -21.80 3.04
C ASN A 76 16.71 -22.72 3.31
N PRO A 77 16.74 -23.43 4.46
CA PRO A 77 17.84 -24.33 4.81
C PRO A 77 18.02 -25.48 3.81
N GLU A 78 16.93 -25.98 3.22
CA GLU A 78 16.97 -27.10 2.27
C GLU A 78 17.37 -26.67 0.87
N ARG A 79 16.98 -25.45 0.46
CA ARG A 79 17.26 -24.90 -0.88
C ARG A 79 17.75 -23.45 -0.78
N PRO A 80 19.05 -23.22 -0.48
CA PRO A 80 19.58 -21.87 -0.23
C PRO A 80 19.38 -20.85 -1.36
N ARG A 81 19.13 -21.31 -2.61
CA ARG A 81 18.86 -20.45 -3.77
C ARG A 81 17.38 -20.09 -3.96
N VAL A 82 16.48 -20.69 -3.19
CA VAL A 82 15.01 -20.49 -3.31
C VAL A 82 14.45 -20.12 -1.95
N PRO A 83 14.17 -18.84 -1.67
CA PRO A 83 13.66 -18.42 -0.37
C PRO A 83 12.29 -19.06 -0.08
N LEU A 84 12.02 -19.30 1.19
CA LEU A 84 10.68 -19.62 1.68
C LEU A 84 9.82 -18.37 1.61
N ILE A 85 8.54 -18.54 1.32
CA ILE A 85 7.55 -17.49 1.47
C ILE A 85 6.79 -17.75 2.75
N VAL A 86 6.91 -16.83 3.71
CA VAL A 86 6.31 -16.93 5.04
C VAL A 86 5.53 -15.66 5.35
N PRO A 87 4.60 -15.69 6.31
CA PRO A 87 3.97 -14.47 6.78
C PRO A 87 5.00 -13.48 7.34
N SER A 88 4.79 -12.20 7.08
CA SER A 88 5.57 -11.13 7.72
C SER A 88 5.05 -10.83 9.13
N SER A 89 5.74 -9.97 9.89
CA SER A 89 5.19 -9.47 11.17
C SER A 89 3.85 -8.75 10.96
N PHE A 90 3.77 -7.87 9.97
CA PHE A 90 2.53 -7.18 9.58
C PHE A 90 1.45 -8.16 9.14
N GLY A 91 1.80 -9.17 8.35
CA GLY A 91 0.86 -10.20 7.91
C GLY A 91 0.26 -10.99 9.07
N ARG A 92 1.08 -11.37 10.05
CA ARG A 92 0.59 -12.04 11.28
C ARG A 92 -0.30 -11.11 12.09
N ALA A 93 0.13 -9.88 12.32
CA ALA A 93 -0.65 -8.91 13.08
C ALA A 93 -2.03 -8.66 12.45
N LEU A 94 -2.12 -8.62 11.12
CA LEU A 94 -3.36 -8.32 10.40
C LEU A 94 -4.25 -9.55 10.14
N LEU A 95 -3.67 -10.62 9.58
CA LEU A 95 -4.40 -11.70 8.89
C LEU A 95 -4.39 -13.06 9.61
N ASP A 96 -3.65 -13.18 10.72
CA ASP A 96 -3.79 -14.37 11.57
C ASP A 96 -5.24 -14.54 12.03
N ASP A 97 -5.66 -15.75 12.40
CA ASP A 97 -7.04 -15.97 12.83
C ASP A 97 -7.39 -15.16 14.10
N GLU A 98 -6.38 -14.92 14.96
CA GLU A 98 -6.46 -14.04 16.12
C GLU A 98 -5.87 -12.63 15.84
N GLY A 99 -5.68 -12.29 14.57
CA GLY A 99 -5.16 -11.01 14.11
C GLY A 99 -6.16 -9.87 14.23
N TRP A 100 -5.70 -8.68 13.87
CA TRP A 100 -6.47 -7.43 13.94
C TRP A 100 -7.72 -7.41 13.07
N ASP A 101 -7.64 -7.96 11.86
CA ASP A 101 -8.75 -8.01 10.90
C ASP A 101 -8.54 -9.14 9.86
N PRO A 102 -8.77 -10.41 10.26
CA PRO A 102 -8.39 -11.59 9.48
C PRO A 102 -9.03 -11.64 8.09
N TYR A 103 -10.19 -11.01 7.94
CA TYR A 103 -11.01 -11.03 6.73
C TYR A 103 -11.10 -9.68 6.03
N LEU A 104 -10.34 -8.67 6.46
CA LEU A 104 -10.30 -7.33 5.88
C LEU A 104 -11.69 -6.66 5.85
N GLU A 105 -12.46 -6.81 6.92
CA GLU A 105 -13.81 -6.23 7.06
C GLU A 105 -13.77 -4.72 7.32
N ARG A 106 -12.61 -4.20 7.71
CA ARG A 106 -12.43 -2.80 8.08
C ARG A 106 -11.75 -1.99 6.99
N PRO A 107 -12.29 -0.81 6.62
CA PRO A 107 -11.64 0.07 5.66
C PRO A 107 -10.21 0.47 6.06
N GLU A 108 -9.93 0.60 7.36
CA GLU A 108 -8.59 0.92 7.85
C GLU A 108 -7.55 -0.12 7.43
N SER A 109 -7.91 -1.40 7.35
CA SER A 109 -7.04 -2.47 6.87
C SER A 109 -6.66 -2.28 5.41
N LEU A 110 -7.61 -1.84 4.58
CA LEU A 110 -7.36 -1.54 3.17
C LEU A 110 -6.45 -0.31 3.01
N TRP A 111 -6.63 0.72 3.86
CA TRP A 111 -5.74 1.88 3.88
C TRP A 111 -4.31 1.51 4.32
N LEU A 112 -4.16 0.67 5.35
CA LEU A 112 -2.85 0.16 5.77
C LEU A 112 -2.20 -0.69 4.68
N LEU A 113 -2.95 -1.58 4.02
CA LEU A 113 -2.44 -2.34 2.88
C LEU A 113 -2.00 -1.43 1.74
N HIS A 114 -2.78 -0.42 1.39
CA HIS A 114 -2.39 0.57 0.38
C HIS A 114 -1.09 1.30 0.77
N TRP A 115 -0.96 1.71 2.03
CA TRP A 115 0.29 2.27 2.54
C TRP A 115 1.45 1.27 2.38
N GLN A 116 1.26 0.02 2.80
CA GLN A 116 2.28 -1.01 2.67
C GLN A 116 2.66 -1.28 1.21
N LEU A 117 1.74 -1.19 0.26
CA LEU A 117 2.05 -1.34 -1.17
C LEU A 117 3.05 -0.29 -1.65
N LEU A 118 2.89 0.96 -1.19
CA LEU A 118 3.73 2.11 -1.59
C LEU A 118 4.99 2.26 -0.74
N ARG A 119 4.98 1.73 0.49
CA ARG A 119 6.10 1.77 1.45
C ARG A 119 7.39 1.19 0.85
N ARG A 120 8.54 1.79 1.17
CA ARG A 120 9.87 1.31 0.73
C ARG A 120 10.21 -0.04 1.38
N THR A 121 10.87 -0.98 0.69
CA THR A 121 11.08 -1.01 -0.77
C THR A 121 9.82 -1.58 -1.44
N SER A 122 9.16 -0.79 -2.29
CA SER A 122 7.92 -1.20 -2.96
C SER A 122 8.18 -2.21 -4.09
N GLN A 123 7.26 -3.15 -4.29
CA GLN A 123 7.28 -4.11 -5.42
C GLN A 123 6.28 -3.73 -6.53
N ALA A 124 5.69 -2.54 -6.42
CA ALA A 124 4.69 -2.01 -7.33
C ALA A 124 5.11 -0.63 -7.86
N PRO A 125 6.19 -0.55 -8.67
CA PRO A 125 6.73 0.72 -9.17
C PRO A 125 5.69 1.55 -9.91
N THR A 126 4.83 0.93 -10.72
CA THR A 126 3.75 1.61 -11.44
C THR A 126 2.75 2.29 -10.49
N TRP A 127 2.42 1.65 -9.36
CA TRP A 127 1.61 2.24 -8.29
C TRP A 127 2.35 3.39 -7.61
N TRP A 128 3.61 3.17 -7.26
CA TRP A 128 4.42 4.22 -6.64
C TRP A 128 4.48 5.47 -7.51
N VAL A 129 4.72 5.32 -8.81
CA VAL A 129 4.77 6.45 -9.75
C VAL A 129 3.43 7.16 -9.85
N ALA A 130 2.32 6.43 -9.98
CA ALA A 130 0.98 7.01 -10.12
C ALA A 130 0.61 7.94 -8.94
N PHE A 131 0.92 7.51 -7.71
CA PHE A 131 0.60 8.28 -6.50
C PHE A 131 1.68 9.31 -6.13
N ASN A 132 2.95 9.00 -6.35
CA ASN A 132 4.05 9.79 -5.81
C ASN A 132 4.84 10.57 -6.85
N ALA A 133 4.83 10.22 -8.13
CA ALA A 133 5.75 10.78 -9.12
C ALA A 133 5.09 11.38 -10.39
N MET A 134 3.75 11.41 -10.44
CA MET A 134 3.01 12.20 -11.42
C MET A 134 3.01 13.67 -11.01
N SER A 135 3.28 14.56 -11.97
CA SER A 135 3.22 16.01 -11.77
C SER A 135 1.90 16.62 -12.24
N GLN A 136 1.20 15.92 -13.15
CA GLN A 136 -0.07 16.34 -13.70
C GLN A 136 -1.20 16.08 -12.70
N VAL A 137 -2.18 16.97 -12.67
CA VAL A 137 -3.41 16.79 -11.88
C VAL A 137 -4.22 15.60 -12.38
N ALA A 138 -4.19 15.33 -13.69
CA ALA A 138 -4.84 14.21 -14.34
C ALA A 138 -3.94 13.64 -15.44
N PHE A 139 -4.04 12.35 -15.70
CA PHE A 139 -3.21 11.63 -16.66
C PHE A 139 -4.00 10.55 -17.40
N THR A 140 -3.60 10.29 -18.62
CA THR A 140 -4.01 9.12 -19.40
C THR A 140 -3.16 7.91 -19.06
N GLU A 141 -3.65 6.71 -19.38
CA GLU A 141 -2.89 5.47 -19.20
C GLU A 141 -1.57 5.47 -19.99
N SER A 142 -1.56 6.07 -21.20
CA SER A 142 -0.35 6.22 -22.02
C SER A 142 0.66 7.16 -21.38
N GLU A 143 0.22 8.27 -20.77
CA GLU A 143 1.12 9.20 -20.08
C GLU A 143 1.73 8.56 -18.83
N LEU A 144 0.95 7.81 -18.06
CA LEU A 144 1.48 7.05 -16.93
C LEU A 144 2.49 5.99 -17.40
N GLN A 145 2.17 5.23 -18.46
CA GLN A 145 3.10 4.24 -19.03
C GLN A 145 4.41 4.88 -19.49
N ALA A 146 4.34 6.02 -20.19
CA ALA A 146 5.52 6.75 -20.64
C ALA A 146 6.35 7.21 -19.43
N ARG A 147 5.70 7.81 -18.42
CA ARG A 147 6.38 8.30 -17.22
C ARG A 147 7.10 7.20 -16.45
N VAL A 148 6.47 6.02 -16.31
CA VAL A 148 7.10 4.86 -15.68
C VAL A 148 8.29 4.36 -16.51
N SER A 149 8.18 4.36 -17.85
CA SER A 149 9.25 3.95 -18.75
C SER A 149 10.47 4.88 -18.65
N ASP A 150 10.23 6.20 -18.59
CA ASP A 150 11.28 7.21 -18.43
C ASP A 150 12.00 7.05 -17.09
N LEU A 151 11.24 6.88 -16.00
CA LEU A 151 11.81 6.67 -14.67
C LEU A 151 12.56 5.35 -14.56
N ALA A 152 12.07 4.28 -15.19
CA ALA A 152 12.75 2.98 -15.21
C ALA A 152 14.08 3.06 -15.95
N SER A 153 14.10 3.76 -17.08
CA SER A 153 15.33 4.01 -17.84
C SER A 153 16.33 4.84 -17.04
N ALA A 154 15.85 5.90 -16.37
CA ALA A 154 16.69 6.74 -15.51
C ALA A 154 17.11 6.06 -14.18
N ALA A 155 16.47 4.96 -13.79
CA ALA A 155 16.89 4.08 -12.70
C ALA A 155 17.80 2.93 -13.19
N GLU A 156 18.23 2.97 -14.46
CA GLU A 156 19.07 1.97 -15.12
C GLU A 156 18.47 0.55 -15.14
N TRP A 157 17.13 0.46 -15.14
CA TRP A 157 16.42 -0.82 -15.26
C TRP A 157 16.32 -1.22 -16.74
N SER A 158 17.43 -1.70 -17.28
CA SER A 158 17.64 -2.00 -18.71
C SER A 158 16.76 -3.12 -19.31
N ALA A 159 15.97 -3.84 -18.50
CA ALA A 159 15.19 -5.00 -18.91
C ALA A 159 13.65 -4.82 -18.85
N VAL A 160 13.15 -3.59 -18.62
CA VAL A 160 11.70 -3.37 -18.47
C VAL A 160 11.03 -3.24 -19.84
N VAL A 161 10.20 -4.23 -20.18
CA VAL A 161 9.45 -4.25 -21.45
C VAL A 161 8.21 -3.33 -21.34
N PRO A 162 7.96 -2.41 -22.29
CA PRO A 162 6.81 -1.51 -22.25
C PRO A 162 5.45 -2.22 -22.12
N ALA A 163 5.31 -3.41 -22.71
CA ALA A 163 4.11 -4.22 -22.60
C ALA A 163 3.84 -4.69 -21.15
N SER A 164 4.87 -4.85 -20.32
CA SER A 164 4.72 -5.18 -18.90
C SER A 164 4.20 -3.97 -18.11
N ILE A 165 4.75 -2.77 -18.37
CA ILE A 165 4.25 -1.53 -17.75
C ILE A 165 2.78 -1.30 -18.14
N LYS A 166 2.41 -1.52 -19.40
CA LYS A 166 1.02 -1.42 -19.84
C LYS A 166 0.08 -2.34 -19.05
N LYS A 167 0.51 -3.59 -18.78
CA LYS A 167 -0.25 -4.53 -17.96
C LYS A 167 -0.40 -4.04 -16.51
N ASP A 168 0.63 -3.42 -15.95
CA ASP A 168 0.56 -2.83 -14.60
C ASP A 168 -0.41 -1.65 -14.58
N VAL A 169 -0.37 -0.76 -15.57
CA VAL A 169 -1.28 0.40 -15.67
C VAL A 169 -2.74 -0.07 -15.74
N ASP A 170 -3.05 -1.06 -16.58
CA ASP A 170 -4.39 -1.66 -16.66
C ASP A 170 -4.83 -2.24 -15.30
N CYS A 171 -3.92 -2.97 -14.65
CA CYS A 171 -4.17 -3.58 -13.35
C CYS A 171 -4.37 -2.53 -12.24
N LEU A 172 -3.60 -1.44 -12.24
CA LEU A 172 -3.73 -0.31 -11.33
C LEU A 172 -5.11 0.35 -11.43
N VAL A 173 -5.55 0.63 -12.65
CA VAL A 173 -6.88 1.20 -12.91
C VAL A 173 -7.94 0.24 -12.36
N ARG A 174 -7.86 -1.06 -12.65
CA ARG A 174 -8.81 -2.06 -12.16
C ARG A 174 -8.76 -2.27 -10.64
N THR A 175 -7.66 -1.91 -9.98
CA THR A 175 -7.50 -2.00 -8.52
C THR A 175 -8.29 -0.90 -7.80
N TYR A 176 -8.28 0.33 -8.31
CA TYR A 176 -8.90 1.48 -7.63
C TYR A 176 -10.19 1.98 -8.26
N THR A 177 -10.51 1.55 -9.47
CA THR A 177 -11.72 2.01 -10.17
C THR A 177 -12.28 0.95 -11.12
N VAL A 178 -13.41 1.30 -11.71
CA VAL A 178 -14.17 0.51 -12.66
C VAL A 178 -14.13 1.24 -14.01
N ARG A 179 -13.91 0.52 -15.10
CA ARG A 179 -13.98 1.12 -16.44
C ARG A 179 -15.44 1.23 -16.84
N GLY A 180 -15.85 2.39 -17.34
CA GLY A 180 -17.21 2.57 -17.88
C GLY A 180 -17.48 1.79 -19.17
N GLN A 181 -16.46 1.18 -19.79
CA GLN A 181 -16.58 0.43 -21.04
C GLN A 181 -16.15 -1.04 -20.90
N GLY A 182 -16.90 -1.91 -21.58
CA GLY A 182 -16.69 -3.36 -21.61
C GLY A 182 -17.74 -4.13 -20.81
N ARG A 183 -17.95 -5.40 -21.16
CA ARG A 183 -18.86 -6.30 -20.44
C ARG A 183 -18.18 -6.74 -19.15
N GLN A 184 -18.39 -6.00 -18.07
CA GLN A 184 -17.94 -6.36 -16.72
C GLN A 184 -19.10 -7.04 -16.00
N THR A 185 -18.84 -8.18 -15.37
CA THR A 185 -19.85 -8.81 -14.52
C THR A 185 -19.99 -8.01 -13.23
N LEU A 186 -21.15 -8.11 -12.56
CA LEU A 186 -21.33 -7.51 -11.23
C LEU A 186 -20.27 -8.03 -10.25
N ASP A 187 -19.92 -9.31 -10.37
CA ASP A 187 -18.86 -9.94 -9.60
C ASP A 187 -17.50 -9.28 -9.88
N ASP A 188 -17.13 -9.02 -11.14
CA ASP A 188 -15.89 -8.31 -11.49
C ASP A 188 -15.83 -6.89 -10.91
N VAL A 189 -16.99 -6.24 -10.73
CA VAL A 189 -17.13 -4.89 -10.14
C VAL A 189 -17.01 -4.92 -8.61
N LEU A 190 -17.46 -5.99 -7.96
CA LEU A 190 -17.40 -6.16 -6.51
C LEU A 190 -16.12 -6.88 -6.03
N ASP A 191 -15.35 -7.49 -6.94
CA ASP A 191 -14.22 -8.37 -6.58
C ASP A 191 -13.04 -7.64 -5.89
N CYS A 192 -12.83 -6.35 -6.15
CA CYS A 192 -11.66 -5.62 -5.66
C CYS A 192 -12.00 -4.68 -4.49
N PRO A 193 -11.56 -4.98 -3.25
CA PRO A 193 -11.89 -4.17 -2.08
C PRO A 193 -11.26 -2.77 -2.12
N PHE A 194 -10.13 -2.60 -2.81
CA PHE A 194 -9.42 -1.31 -2.89
C PHE A 194 -10.16 -0.20 -3.63
N ARG A 195 -11.25 -0.53 -4.34
CA ARG A 195 -12.12 0.47 -4.99
C ARG A 195 -12.85 1.34 -3.97
N GLU A 196 -13.15 0.81 -2.79
CA GLU A 196 -13.81 1.52 -1.70
C GLU A 196 -12.97 2.67 -1.14
N LEU A 197 -11.65 2.67 -1.38
CA LEU A 197 -10.76 3.75 -0.94
C LEU A 197 -11.02 5.07 -1.70
N GLY A 198 -11.66 5.01 -2.87
CA GLY A 198 -11.96 6.21 -3.67
C GLY A 198 -10.70 7.03 -3.98
N LEU A 199 -9.58 6.34 -4.29
CA LEU A 199 -8.28 6.96 -4.50
C LEU A 199 -8.06 7.43 -5.94
N LEU A 200 -8.65 6.76 -6.92
CA LEU A 200 -8.52 7.09 -8.34
C LEU A 200 -9.91 7.33 -8.95
N GLU A 201 -10.08 8.46 -9.60
CA GLU A 201 -11.34 8.86 -10.24
C GLU A 201 -11.13 9.27 -11.70
N ARG A 202 -12.22 9.25 -12.48
CA ARG A 202 -12.21 9.76 -13.85
C ARG A 202 -12.03 11.27 -13.85
N ALA A 203 -11.17 11.77 -14.73
CA ALA A 203 -10.92 13.20 -14.89
C ALA A 203 -11.65 13.72 -16.15
N GLY A 204 -12.81 14.34 -15.94
CA GLY A 204 -13.63 14.91 -17.02
C GLY A 204 -14.51 13.85 -17.72
N HIS A 205 -14.90 14.14 -18.97
CA HIS A 205 -15.78 13.28 -19.77
C HIS A 205 -15.02 12.28 -20.65
N GLU A 206 -13.69 12.33 -20.70
CA GLU A 206 -12.88 11.40 -21.47
C GLU A 206 -12.74 10.06 -20.75
N ASP A 207 -13.02 8.96 -21.45
CA ASP A 207 -13.14 7.63 -20.86
C ASP A 207 -11.82 7.03 -20.34
N SER A 208 -10.67 7.65 -20.67
CA SER A 208 -9.31 7.14 -20.44
C SER A 208 -8.41 8.06 -19.63
N LYS A 209 -8.98 9.10 -19.00
CA LYS A 209 -8.25 10.07 -18.19
C LYS A 209 -8.59 9.90 -16.71
N TRP A 210 -7.56 9.82 -15.89
CA TRP A 210 -7.66 9.49 -14.47
C TRP A 210 -6.97 10.56 -13.62
N ARG A 211 -7.39 10.72 -12.36
CA ARG A 211 -6.71 11.54 -11.36
C ARG A 211 -6.79 10.92 -9.98
N VAL A 212 -5.80 11.20 -9.15
CA VAL A 212 -5.87 10.88 -7.72
C VAL A 212 -6.86 11.84 -7.06
N ALA A 213 -7.82 11.31 -6.33
CA ALA A 213 -8.86 12.11 -5.67
C ALA A 213 -8.28 12.74 -4.38
N TYR A 214 -8.02 14.05 -4.39
CA TYR A 214 -7.46 14.76 -3.24
C TYR A 214 -8.54 15.38 -2.33
N GLY A 215 -8.47 15.11 -1.02
CA GLY A 215 -9.35 15.71 -0.02
C GLY A 215 -9.63 14.80 1.16
N ALA A 216 -10.59 15.18 1.99
CA ALA A 216 -11.08 14.38 3.10
C ALA A 216 -11.48 12.96 2.64
N LYS A 217 -11.07 11.96 3.44
CA LYS A 217 -11.32 10.54 3.20
C LYS A 217 -12.18 9.98 4.35
N PRO A 218 -13.50 9.84 4.19
CA PRO A 218 -14.40 9.47 5.29
C PRO A 218 -14.08 8.12 5.95
N THR A 219 -13.50 7.19 5.19
CA THR A 219 -13.15 5.85 5.67
C THR A 219 -11.69 5.73 6.15
N LEU A 220 -10.91 6.82 6.08
CA LEU A 220 -9.52 6.85 6.53
C LEU A 220 -9.46 7.40 7.95
N SER A 221 -9.12 6.55 8.91
CA SER A 221 -9.04 6.97 10.32
C SER A 221 -7.82 7.85 10.58
N SER A 222 -7.96 8.76 11.54
CA SER A 222 -6.89 9.62 12.05
C SER A 222 -5.67 8.81 12.52
N HIS A 223 -5.88 7.63 13.10
CA HIS A 223 -4.82 6.74 13.56
C HIS A 223 -4.03 6.10 12.41
N VAL A 224 -4.67 5.76 11.27
CA VAL A 224 -3.94 5.28 10.08
C VAL A 224 -3.04 6.39 9.53
N VAL A 225 -3.52 7.64 9.51
CA VAL A 225 -2.71 8.80 9.09
C VAL A 225 -1.51 9.01 10.02
N LEU A 226 -1.72 8.91 11.33
CA LEU A 226 -0.64 9.01 12.31
C LEU A 226 0.38 7.89 12.14
N PHE A 227 -0.08 6.63 12.03
CA PHE A 227 0.78 5.48 11.77
C PHE A 227 1.66 5.69 10.54
N ALA A 228 1.07 6.05 9.40
CA ALA A 228 1.80 6.27 8.15
C ALA A 228 2.80 7.43 8.26
N SER A 229 2.46 8.48 9.01
CA SER A 229 3.36 9.61 9.26
C SER A 229 4.57 9.20 10.09
N LEU A 230 4.37 8.39 11.15
CA LEU A 230 5.47 7.87 11.96
C LEU A 230 6.32 6.88 11.18
N ASP A 231 5.71 5.92 10.47
CA ASP A 231 6.43 4.97 9.61
C ASP A 231 7.21 5.69 8.50
N TYR A 232 6.68 6.79 7.94
CA TYR A 232 7.43 7.65 7.02
C TYR A 232 8.67 8.23 7.70
N VAL A 233 8.54 8.83 8.89
CA VAL A 233 9.68 9.39 9.64
C VAL A 233 10.74 8.33 9.89
N THR A 234 10.36 7.13 10.36
CA THR A 234 11.33 6.06 10.65
C THR A 234 12.17 5.67 9.42
N GLN A 235 11.58 5.72 8.22
CA GLN A 235 12.25 5.33 6.98
C GLN A 235 13.09 6.45 6.33
N HIS A 236 12.83 7.72 6.67
CA HIS A 236 13.37 8.86 5.91
C HIS A 236 14.16 9.84 6.78
N ALA A 237 13.86 9.92 8.07
CA ALA A 237 14.47 10.85 9.01
C ALA A 237 14.43 10.28 10.44
N PRO A 238 15.05 9.10 10.69
CA PRO A 238 14.96 8.41 11.99
C PRO A 238 15.52 9.23 13.15
N GLU A 239 16.50 10.11 12.89
CA GLU A 239 17.09 11.00 13.89
C GLU A 239 16.29 12.29 14.14
N SER A 240 15.23 12.53 13.36
CA SER A 240 14.47 13.77 13.45
C SER A 240 13.52 13.75 14.64
N ARG A 241 13.50 14.83 15.41
CA ARG A 241 12.57 15.02 16.54
C ARG A 241 11.29 15.77 16.18
N ALA A 242 11.17 16.21 14.94
CA ALA A 242 9.96 16.79 14.40
C ALA A 242 9.89 16.59 12.88
N ILE A 243 8.69 16.64 12.32
CA ILE A 243 8.51 16.69 10.86
C ILE A 243 7.42 17.71 10.49
N GLY A 244 7.70 18.52 9.47
CA GLY A 244 6.73 19.47 8.95
C GLY A 244 5.54 18.78 8.30
N VAL A 245 4.33 19.27 8.57
CA VAL A 245 3.10 18.71 8.00
C VAL A 245 3.07 18.92 6.48
N ALA A 246 3.59 20.04 5.98
CA ALA A 246 3.80 20.28 4.56
C ALA A 246 4.69 19.21 3.89
N ARG A 247 5.72 18.73 4.59
CA ARG A 247 6.58 17.64 4.08
C ARG A 247 5.83 16.31 4.06
N LEU A 248 5.14 15.95 5.13
CA LEU A 248 4.27 14.76 5.15
C LEU A 248 3.20 14.80 4.04
N ALA A 249 2.70 15.99 3.71
CA ALA A 249 1.71 16.19 2.66
C ALA A 249 2.28 16.03 1.25
N THR A 250 3.49 16.56 1.00
CA THR A 250 3.99 16.80 -0.36
C THR A 250 5.25 16.02 -0.75
N ASP A 251 5.99 15.45 0.20
CA ASP A 251 7.18 14.64 -0.10
C ASP A 251 6.75 13.35 -0.84
N PRO A 252 7.48 12.91 -1.88
CA PRO A 252 7.17 11.63 -2.52
C PRO A 252 7.42 10.47 -1.55
N GLY A 253 6.43 9.60 -1.43
CA GLY A 253 6.35 8.54 -0.42
C GLY A 253 5.69 8.99 0.88
N GLY A 254 5.37 10.28 1.05
CA GLY A 254 4.66 10.80 2.21
C GLY A 254 3.18 10.37 2.27
N PRO A 255 2.55 10.43 3.45
CA PRO A 255 1.15 10.06 3.63
C PRO A 255 0.19 10.92 2.82
N GLY A 256 0.49 12.21 2.58
CA GLY A 256 -0.39 13.08 1.79
C GLY A 256 -0.54 12.61 0.34
N ARG A 257 0.57 12.32 -0.34
CA ARG A 257 0.55 11.77 -1.70
C ARG A 257 -0.02 10.36 -1.75
N SER A 258 0.33 9.53 -0.77
CA SER A 258 -0.12 8.13 -0.73
C SER A 258 -1.62 8.03 -0.53
N PHE A 259 -2.21 8.82 0.37
CA PHE A 259 -3.64 8.76 0.66
C PHE A 259 -4.49 9.77 -0.12
N GLY A 260 -3.88 10.65 -0.92
CA GLY A 260 -4.60 11.74 -1.58
C GLY A 260 -5.16 12.75 -0.58
N LEU A 261 -4.37 13.13 0.44
CA LEU A 261 -4.75 14.14 1.42
C LEU A 261 -4.11 15.48 1.07
N ARG A 262 -4.86 16.57 1.24
CA ARG A 262 -4.29 17.92 1.25
C ARG A 262 -3.64 18.15 2.61
N GLU A 263 -2.75 19.13 2.70
CA GLU A 263 -2.10 19.46 3.97
C GLU A 263 -3.11 19.77 5.10
N VAL A 264 -4.22 20.43 4.77
CA VAL A 264 -5.29 20.72 5.74
C VAL A 264 -5.98 19.45 6.25
N ASP A 265 -6.23 18.47 5.38
CA ASP A 265 -6.87 17.20 5.74
C ASP A 265 -5.91 16.36 6.60
N LEU A 266 -4.64 16.33 6.22
CA LEU A 266 -3.57 15.66 6.97
C LEU A 266 -3.40 16.28 8.36
N TYR A 267 -3.36 17.61 8.45
CA TYR A 267 -3.26 18.33 9.72
C TYR A 267 -4.44 18.04 10.64
N ALA A 268 -5.67 18.05 10.10
CA ALA A 268 -6.87 17.75 10.87
C ALA A 268 -6.84 16.32 11.44
N ALA A 269 -6.47 15.33 10.61
CA ALA A 269 -6.34 13.94 11.03
C ALA A 269 -5.25 13.76 12.09
N LEU A 270 -4.08 14.38 11.92
CA LEU A 270 -3.02 14.36 12.92
C LEU A 270 -3.47 15.03 14.23
N SER A 271 -4.18 16.16 14.16
CA SER A 271 -4.70 16.87 15.34
C SER A 271 -5.68 16.04 16.15
N GLU A 272 -6.50 15.25 15.46
CA GLU A 272 -7.39 14.30 16.11
C GLU A 272 -6.60 13.15 16.77
N ALA A 273 -5.68 12.52 16.03
CA ALA A 273 -4.92 11.36 16.51
C ALA A 273 -3.92 11.69 17.63
N THR A 274 -3.42 12.93 17.70
CA THR A 274 -2.51 13.38 18.76
C THR A 274 -3.24 14.01 19.95
N ARG A 275 -4.57 14.11 19.92
CA ARG A 275 -5.33 14.76 21.00
C ARG A 275 -5.14 14.00 22.31
N GLY A 276 -4.70 14.71 23.35
CA GLY A 276 -4.47 14.14 24.69
C GLY A 276 -3.20 13.28 24.80
N ARG A 277 -2.36 13.26 23.75
CA ARG A 277 -1.06 12.58 23.77
C ARG A 277 0.04 13.55 24.22
N ASN A 278 1.03 13.02 24.93
CA ASN A 278 2.23 13.77 25.34
C ASN A 278 3.49 13.32 24.57
N ASP A 279 3.46 12.13 23.97
CA ASP A 279 4.56 11.55 23.20
C ASP A 279 4.63 12.09 21.77
N LEU A 280 3.49 12.57 21.24
CA LEU A 280 3.31 13.10 19.90
C LEU A 280 2.45 14.36 19.98
N VAL A 281 3.01 15.49 19.58
CA VAL A 281 2.35 16.79 19.73
C VAL A 281 2.41 17.56 18.42
N LEU A 282 1.26 18.03 17.94
CA LEU A 282 1.27 19.03 16.87
C LEU A 282 1.59 20.40 17.44
N THR A 283 2.59 21.05 16.85
CA THR A 283 3.03 22.38 17.21
C THR A 283 2.90 23.31 16.02
N GLU A 284 2.72 24.60 16.30
CA GLU A 284 2.82 25.67 15.31
C GLU A 284 3.88 26.65 15.79
N ALA A 285 5.07 26.58 15.16
CA ALA A 285 6.21 27.41 15.52
C ALA A 285 6.60 28.27 14.32
N GLY A 286 6.57 29.60 14.48
CA GLY A 286 6.93 30.53 13.40
C GLY A 286 6.05 30.39 12.14
N GLY A 287 4.78 30.01 12.29
CA GLY A 287 3.85 29.77 11.18
C GLY A 287 4.03 28.42 10.47
N LEU A 288 4.95 27.57 10.93
CA LEU A 288 5.13 26.21 10.42
C LEU A 288 4.44 25.20 11.33
N ARG A 289 3.56 24.39 10.74
CA ARG A 289 2.91 23.26 11.41
C ARG A 289 3.82 22.04 11.39
N GLN A 290 4.07 21.46 12.55
CA GLN A 290 4.97 20.32 12.70
C GLN A 290 4.39 19.28 13.64
N LEU A 291 4.64 18.01 13.35
CA LEU A 291 4.46 16.91 14.30
C LEU A 291 5.77 16.76 15.09
N ALA A 292 5.75 17.17 16.36
CA ALA A 292 6.85 16.97 17.30
C ALA A 292 6.80 15.55 17.87
N LEU A 293 7.97 14.91 17.92
CA LEU A 293 8.19 13.54 18.33
C LEU A 293 8.94 13.56 19.66
N ALA A 294 8.18 13.58 20.76
CA ALA A 294 8.74 13.58 22.12
C ALA A 294 9.12 12.17 22.60
N THR A 295 8.82 11.14 21.81
CA THR A 295 9.27 9.76 22.01
C THR A 295 10.70 9.56 21.48
N ASP A 296 11.49 8.74 22.18
CA ASP A 296 12.80 8.27 21.72
C ASP A 296 12.71 7.08 20.76
N ASP A 297 11.55 6.40 20.71
CA ASP A 297 11.32 5.24 19.86
C ASP A 297 10.07 5.44 18.99
N VAL A 298 10.29 6.09 17.85
CA VAL A 298 9.25 6.38 16.86
C VAL A 298 8.70 5.09 16.23
N ALA A 299 9.54 4.06 16.06
CA ALA A 299 9.15 2.80 15.43
C ALA A 299 8.17 2.02 16.31
N ASN A 300 8.52 1.80 17.57
CA ASN A 300 7.60 1.17 18.54
C ASN A 300 6.34 2.01 18.75
N THR A 301 6.47 3.34 18.72
CA THR A 301 5.29 4.22 18.79
C THR A 301 4.37 4.02 17.58
N ALA A 302 4.91 3.87 16.37
CA ALA A 302 4.11 3.53 15.19
C ALA A 302 3.41 2.17 15.35
N GLU A 303 4.11 1.14 15.84
CA GLU A 303 3.51 -0.18 16.10
C GLU A 303 2.34 -0.13 17.10
N ARG A 304 2.50 0.64 18.19
CA ARG A 304 1.41 0.86 19.15
C ARG A 304 0.23 1.59 18.53
N VAL A 305 0.48 2.62 17.71
CA VAL A 305 -0.59 3.33 16.98
C VAL A 305 -1.29 2.38 16.01
N ALA A 306 -0.55 1.47 15.36
CA ALA A 306 -1.14 0.46 14.48
C ALA A 306 -2.09 -0.48 15.24
N ALA A 307 -1.70 -0.96 16.43
CA ALA A 307 -2.57 -1.76 17.29
C ALA A 307 -3.83 -0.99 17.74
N GLN A 308 -3.67 0.29 18.10
CA GLN A 308 -4.78 1.17 18.53
C GLN A 308 -5.86 1.37 17.46
N ILE A 309 -5.54 1.20 16.17
CA ILE A 309 -6.53 1.20 15.09
C ILE A 309 -7.60 0.11 15.35
N TYR A 310 -7.25 -0.99 16.03
CA TYR A 310 -8.07 -2.19 16.22
C TYR A 310 -8.61 -2.43 17.63
N ASP A 311 -8.17 -1.65 18.62
CA ASP A 311 -8.56 -1.81 20.03
C ASP A 311 -10.04 -1.50 20.33
N GLY A 312 -10.81 -0.96 19.37
CA GLY A 312 -12.26 -0.73 19.50
C GLY A 312 -13.12 -2.00 19.69
N ARG A 313 -12.55 -3.21 19.54
CA ARG A 313 -13.25 -4.50 19.71
C ARG A 313 -12.73 -5.41 20.83
N LEU A 314 -11.52 -5.21 21.37
CA LEU A 314 -11.06 -6.02 22.52
C LEU A 314 -11.93 -5.82 23.77
N ASN A 315 -12.61 -4.68 23.88
CA ASN A 315 -13.55 -4.38 24.98
C ASN A 315 -15.03 -4.65 24.66
N ARG A 316 -15.37 -5.19 23.47
CA ARG A 316 -16.77 -5.47 23.07
C ARG A 316 -17.11 -6.94 22.91
N LEU A 317 -16.11 -7.83 23.04
CA LEU A 317 -16.33 -9.28 23.11
C LEU A 317 -16.29 -9.81 24.56
N SER A 318 -16.14 -8.92 25.53
CA SER A 318 -16.10 -9.20 26.97
C SER A 318 -17.24 -8.52 27.76
N ALA A 319 -18.28 -8.02 27.08
CA ALA A 319 -19.47 -7.42 27.69
C ALA A 319 -20.74 -8.12 27.20
#